data_AF-A0A183HEG5-F1
#
_entry.id   AF-A0A183HEG5-F1
#
_cell.length_a   1.000
_cell.length_b   1.000
_cell.length_c   1.000
_cell.angle_alpha   90.00
_cell.angle_beta   90.00
_cell.angle_gamma   90.00
#
_symmetry.space_group_name_H-M   'P 1'
#
loop_
_entity.id
_entity.type
_entity.pdbx_description
1 polymer ?
#
loop_
_entity_poly.entity_id
_entity_poly.type
_entity_poly.pdbx_seq_one_letter_code
_entity_poly.pdbx_strand_id
1 'polypeptide(L)'
;MLWTLCLFVAPEWRWLCIKPFQHPYSPYLRLQAVQRIELITVMYAGAESHWPLTVIDLDRRIVCTSLPHPKHRTLKLLRQKSDITQILKGTGFDFKDSIMPKIELRNCHADPRVVNFLIRMDLLPFERSVRLGFIRQFRLMIENSAKALIAYVEDISEPDSSYKQHTTCSKWNLWSARKSLDLISNTSFLVTLSEAERILPEIADFICESNTF
;
A
#
# COMPACT_ATOMS: atom_id res chain seq x y z
N MET A 1 -8.16 18.45 2.70
CA MET A 1 -7.96 16.99 2.53
C MET A 1 -6.51 16.55 2.78
N LEU A 2 -5.50 17.08 2.05
CA LEU A 2 -4.09 16.67 2.25
C LEU A 2 -3.62 16.74 3.71
N TRP A 3 -3.85 17.86 4.39
CA TRP A 3 -3.51 18.02 5.81
C TRP A 3 -4.21 17.00 6.71
N THR A 4 -5.46 16.65 6.41
CA THR A 4 -6.23 15.63 7.14
C THR A 4 -5.59 14.25 7.00
N LEU A 5 -5.25 13.86 5.76
CA LEU A 5 -4.61 12.56 5.49
C LEU A 5 -3.20 12.49 6.08
N CYS A 6 -2.45 13.59 6.08
CA CYS A 6 -1.11 13.69 6.64
C CYS A 6 -1.05 13.33 8.15
N LEU A 7 -2.17 13.50 8.88
CA LEU A 7 -2.25 13.10 10.30
C LEU A 7 -2.05 11.59 10.49
N PHE A 8 -2.37 10.78 9.48
CA PHE A 8 -2.26 9.33 9.49
C PHE A 8 -0.96 8.81 8.86
N VAL A 9 -0.17 9.69 8.23
CA VAL A 9 1.13 9.34 7.65
C VAL A 9 2.22 9.44 8.71
N ALA A 10 3.09 8.42 8.76
CA ALA A 10 4.25 8.39 9.63
C ALA A 10 5.19 9.59 9.35
N PRO A 11 5.77 10.25 10.37
CA PRO A 11 6.56 11.47 10.19
C PRO A 11 7.64 11.38 9.10
N GLU A 12 8.37 10.27 9.07
CA GLU A 12 9.42 9.95 8.10
C GLU A 12 8.92 9.87 6.65
N TRP A 13 7.61 9.70 6.45
CA TRP A 13 6.97 9.56 5.15
C TRP A 13 6.11 10.77 4.74
N ARG A 14 6.16 11.87 5.49
CA ARG A 14 5.42 13.12 5.19
C ARG A 14 6.07 13.96 4.08
N TRP A 15 6.51 13.29 3.02
CA TRP A 15 6.97 13.93 1.79
C TRP A 15 5.73 14.30 0.97
N LEU A 16 5.21 15.50 1.22
CA LEU A 16 4.03 16.05 0.55
C LEU A 16 4.42 16.83 -0.70
N CYS A 17 3.47 16.98 -1.63
CA CYS A 17 3.64 17.94 -2.73
C CYS A 17 3.82 19.37 -2.18
N ILE A 18 4.90 20.06 -2.58
CA ILE A 18 5.25 21.40 -2.10
C ILE A 18 4.18 22.43 -2.53
N LYS A 19 3.69 22.34 -3.77
CA LYS A 19 2.65 23.20 -4.31
C LYS A 19 1.51 22.35 -4.90
N PRO A 20 0.43 22.09 -4.13
CA PRO A 20 -0.75 21.38 -4.60
C PRO A 20 -1.26 21.94 -5.93
N PHE A 21 -1.62 21.06 -6.87
CA PHE A 21 -2.21 21.40 -8.17
C PHE A 21 -1.33 22.20 -9.15
N GLN A 22 -0.08 22.49 -8.78
CA GLN A 22 0.87 23.21 -9.65
C GLN A 22 1.91 22.30 -10.32
N HIS A 23 2.08 21.09 -9.80
CA HIS A 23 3.05 20.13 -10.31
C HIS A 23 2.36 18.88 -10.87
N PRO A 24 2.93 18.27 -11.92
CA PRO A 24 2.44 17.00 -12.44
C PRO A 24 2.61 15.89 -11.39
N TYR A 25 1.93 14.77 -11.63
CA TYR A 25 2.07 13.59 -10.80
C TYR A 25 3.52 13.10 -10.73
N SER A 26 3.97 12.75 -9.53
CA SER A 26 5.27 12.11 -9.31
C SER A 26 5.09 10.74 -8.63
N PRO A 27 5.62 9.64 -9.19
CA PRO A 27 5.49 8.31 -8.59
C PRO A 27 6.27 8.11 -7.28
N TYR A 28 7.09 9.10 -6.91
CA TYR A 28 7.94 9.05 -5.71
C TYR A 28 7.34 9.79 -4.51
N LEU A 29 6.27 10.58 -4.72
CA LEU A 29 5.57 11.28 -3.64
C LEU A 29 4.45 10.41 -3.06
N ARG A 30 4.41 10.29 -1.74
CA ARG A 30 3.44 9.45 -1.01
C ARG A 30 2.05 10.08 -0.93
N LEU A 31 1.99 11.41 -0.83
CA LEU A 31 0.73 12.14 -0.75
C LEU A 31 0.86 13.45 -1.54
N GLN A 32 0.06 13.56 -2.60
CA GLN A 32 0.11 14.67 -3.55
C GLN A 32 -1.30 15.07 -3.99
N ALA A 33 -1.46 16.33 -4.35
CA ALA A 33 -2.65 16.84 -5.02
C ALA A 33 -2.28 17.28 -6.42
N VAL A 34 -2.94 16.67 -7.41
CA VAL A 34 -2.75 16.93 -8.83
C VAL A 34 -4.08 17.41 -9.43
N GLN A 35 -3.99 18.12 -10.54
CA GLN A 35 -5.19 18.52 -11.27
C GLN A 35 -5.88 17.30 -11.87
N ARG A 36 -7.19 17.38 -12.03
CA ARG A 36 -7.99 16.26 -12.56
C ARG A 36 -7.60 15.86 -13.98
N ILE A 37 -7.18 16.83 -14.79
CA ILE A 37 -6.70 16.60 -16.16
C ILE A 37 -5.49 15.65 -16.20
N GLU A 38 -4.73 15.57 -15.10
CA GLU A 38 -3.58 14.66 -14.96
C GLU A 38 -3.97 13.21 -14.66
N LEU A 39 -5.26 12.86 -14.58
CA LEU A 39 -5.67 11.49 -14.21
C LEU A 39 -5.06 10.43 -15.17
N ILE A 40 -4.99 10.73 -16.46
CA ILE A 40 -4.36 9.83 -17.44
C ILE A 40 -2.87 9.69 -17.14
N THR A 41 -2.18 10.79 -16.87
CA THR A 41 -0.76 10.80 -16.46
C THR A 41 -0.55 9.96 -15.20
N VAL A 42 -1.40 10.14 -14.18
CA VAL A 42 -1.40 9.35 -12.94
C VAL A 42 -1.54 7.86 -13.25
N MET A 43 -2.40 7.48 -14.20
CA MET A 43 -2.60 6.08 -14.54
C MET A 43 -1.36 5.43 -15.17
N TYR A 44 -0.65 6.14 -16.04
CA TYR A 44 0.57 5.63 -16.68
C TYR A 44 1.78 5.68 -15.74
N ALA A 45 2.11 6.85 -15.20
CA ALA A 45 3.23 7.02 -14.28
C ALA A 45 3.02 6.28 -12.94
N GLY A 46 1.77 6.02 -12.58
CA GLY A 46 1.43 5.19 -11.42
C GLY A 46 2.04 3.79 -11.48
N ALA A 47 2.22 3.21 -12.67
CA ALA A 47 2.85 1.89 -12.83
C ALA A 47 4.33 1.87 -12.40
N GLU A 48 5.00 3.03 -12.37
CA GLU A 48 6.40 3.17 -11.94
C GLU A 48 6.52 3.31 -10.41
N SER A 49 5.41 3.64 -9.74
CA SER A 49 5.35 3.84 -8.30
C SER A 49 5.77 2.56 -7.58
N HIS A 50 6.49 2.69 -6.47
CA HIS A 50 6.93 1.50 -5.72
C HIS A 50 5.76 0.73 -5.09
N TRP A 51 4.69 1.46 -4.73
CA TRP A 51 3.53 0.93 -4.03
C TRP A 51 2.24 1.17 -4.81
N PRO A 52 1.20 0.36 -4.58
CA PRO A 52 -0.16 0.68 -4.98
C PRO A 52 -0.57 2.08 -4.53
N LEU A 53 -1.47 2.69 -5.29
CA LEU A 53 -1.90 4.07 -5.11
C LEU A 53 -3.41 4.18 -4.92
N THR A 54 -3.82 5.24 -4.22
CA THR A 54 -5.22 5.59 -4.01
C THR A 54 -5.48 6.95 -4.62
N VAL A 55 -6.51 7.04 -5.46
CA VAL A 55 -7.00 8.28 -6.06
C VAL A 55 -8.27 8.70 -5.32
N ILE A 56 -8.24 9.89 -4.72
CA ILE A 56 -9.38 10.50 -4.03
C ILE A 56 -9.85 11.68 -4.87
N ASP A 57 -10.96 11.51 -5.58
CA ASP A 57 -11.60 12.56 -6.36
C ASP A 57 -12.63 13.28 -5.48
N LEU A 58 -12.29 14.50 -5.06
CA LEU A 58 -13.11 15.29 -4.14
C LEU A 58 -14.40 15.80 -4.79
N ASP A 59 -14.35 16.13 -6.08
CA ASP A 59 -15.50 16.70 -6.80
C ASP A 59 -16.56 15.63 -7.05
N ARG A 60 -16.12 14.42 -7.43
CA ARG A 60 -17.04 13.28 -7.59
C ARG A 60 -17.31 12.51 -6.31
N ARG A 61 -16.58 12.78 -5.23
CA ARG A 61 -16.64 12.04 -3.95
C ARG A 61 -16.39 10.54 -4.14
N ILE A 62 -15.40 10.20 -4.98
CA ILE A 62 -15.04 8.83 -5.30
C ILE A 62 -13.64 8.54 -4.76
N VAL A 63 -13.46 7.33 -4.23
CA VAL A 63 -12.16 6.80 -3.84
C VAL A 63 -11.90 5.51 -4.62
N CYS A 64 -10.79 5.48 -5.34
CA CYS A 64 -10.36 4.31 -6.08
C CYS A 64 -8.94 3.91 -5.66
N THR A 65 -8.69 2.60 -5.59
CA THR A 65 -7.37 2.01 -5.34
C THR A 65 -6.87 1.30 -6.57
N SER A 66 -5.56 1.32 -6.80
CA SER A 66 -4.93 0.47 -7.80
C SER A 66 -4.92 -1.00 -7.36
N LEU A 67 -4.38 -1.86 -8.22
CA LEU A 67 -4.23 -3.28 -7.91
C LEU A 67 -3.39 -3.51 -6.64
N PRO A 68 -3.65 -4.61 -5.90
CA PRO A 68 -2.85 -4.98 -4.72
C PRO A 68 -1.36 -5.13 -5.03
N HIS A 69 -0.52 -5.01 -4.00
CA HIS A 69 0.93 -4.98 -4.10
C HIS A 69 1.56 -6.04 -5.03
N PRO A 70 1.21 -7.35 -4.95
CA PRO A 70 1.82 -8.35 -5.83
C PRO A 70 1.57 -8.09 -7.31
N LYS A 71 0.33 -7.71 -7.65
CA LYS A 71 -0.06 -7.40 -9.03
C LYS A 71 0.55 -6.07 -9.50
N HIS A 72 0.67 -5.10 -8.59
CA HIS A 72 1.34 -3.83 -8.85
C HIS A 72 2.83 -4.03 -9.16
N ARG A 73 3.51 -4.90 -8.42
CA ARG A 73 4.91 -5.26 -8.68
C ARG A 73 5.09 -5.90 -10.05
N THR A 74 4.23 -6.85 -10.42
CA THR A 74 4.24 -7.43 -11.78
C THR A 74 4.04 -6.35 -12.84
N LEU A 75 3.09 -5.43 -12.64
CA LEU A 75 2.85 -4.32 -13.56
C LEU A 75 4.08 -3.40 -13.70
N LYS A 76 4.73 -3.08 -12.60
CA LYS A 76 5.96 -2.28 -12.58
C LYS A 76 7.10 -2.97 -13.36
N LEU A 77 7.28 -4.27 -13.18
CA LEU A 77 8.27 -5.04 -13.94
C LEU A 77 7.97 -5.03 -15.44
N LEU A 78 6.70 -5.19 -15.83
CA LEU A 78 6.27 -5.08 -17.23
C LEU A 78 6.55 -3.69 -17.81
N ARG A 79 6.30 -2.63 -17.02
CA ARG A 79 6.61 -1.25 -17.38
C ARG A 79 8.11 -1.06 -17.63
N GLN A 80 8.94 -1.45 -16.66
CA GLN A 80 10.40 -1.36 -16.77
C GLN A 80 10.93 -2.15 -17.98
N LYS A 81 10.39 -3.35 -18.24
CA LYS A 81 10.75 -4.13 -19.43
C LYS A 81 10.37 -3.41 -20.72
N SER A 82 9.19 -2.77 -20.77
CA SER A 82 8.76 -1.95 -21.90
C SER A 82 9.70 -0.77 -22.13
N ASP A 83 10.11 -0.08 -21.06
CA ASP A 83 11.01 1.07 -21.13
C ASP A 83 12.41 0.66 -21.64
N ILE A 84 12.96 -0.44 -21.13
CA ILE A 84 14.22 -1.03 -21.62
C ILE A 84 14.11 -1.39 -23.10
N THR A 85 13.00 -2.03 -23.50
CA THR A 85 12.77 -2.41 -24.90
C THR A 85 12.70 -1.17 -25.79
N GLN A 86 12.09 -0.07 -25.34
CA GLN A 86 12.02 1.17 -26.10
C GLN A 86 13.40 1.82 -26.28
N ILE A 87 14.25 1.79 -25.26
CA ILE A 87 15.65 2.24 -25.36
C ILE A 87 16.40 1.40 -26.41
N LEU A 88 16.23 0.08 -26.39
CA LEU A 88 16.85 -0.85 -27.34
C LEU A 88 16.25 -0.76 -28.77
N LYS A 89 14.99 -0.35 -28.93
CA LYS A 89 14.43 -0.03 -30.26
C LYS A 89 15.17 1.13 -30.92
N GLY A 90 15.62 2.11 -30.13
CA GLY A 90 16.50 3.19 -30.59
C GLY A 90 17.83 2.72 -31.18
N THR A 91 18.19 1.45 -31.02
CA THR A 91 19.40 0.82 -31.58
C THR A 91 19.11 -0.13 -32.76
N GLY A 92 17.91 -0.10 -33.36
CA GLY A 92 17.62 -0.80 -34.63
C GLY A 92 16.98 -2.19 -34.55
N PHE A 93 16.42 -2.58 -33.40
CA PHE A 93 15.65 -3.84 -33.26
C PHE A 93 14.14 -3.59 -33.31
N ASP A 94 13.46 -4.14 -34.32
CA ASP A 94 11.99 -4.07 -34.47
C ASP A 94 11.28 -5.01 -33.49
N PHE A 95 10.83 -4.47 -32.37
CA PHE A 95 9.84 -5.12 -31.51
C PHE A 95 8.44 -4.54 -31.77
N LYS A 96 7.40 -5.38 -31.83
CA LYS A 96 5.99 -4.97 -31.98
C LYS A 96 5.57 -3.89 -30.96
N ASP A 97 4.53 -3.15 -31.30
CA ASP A 97 3.92 -2.12 -30.44
C ASP A 97 3.58 -2.70 -29.06
N SER A 98 4.34 -2.27 -28.05
CA SER A 98 4.11 -2.64 -26.66
C SER A 98 3.00 -1.73 -26.12
N ILE A 99 1.85 -2.31 -25.77
CA ILE A 99 0.81 -1.59 -25.04
C ILE A 99 1.45 -1.09 -23.74
N MET A 100 1.54 0.23 -23.57
CA MET A 100 2.14 0.81 -22.36
C MET A 100 1.36 0.37 -21.12
N PRO A 101 2.00 -0.32 -20.16
CA PRO A 101 1.33 -0.74 -18.94
C PRO A 101 0.83 0.47 -18.16
N LYS A 102 -0.41 0.40 -17.69
CA LYS A 102 -1.06 1.44 -16.87
C LYS A 102 -1.77 0.77 -15.69
N ILE A 103 -1.93 1.51 -14.60
CA ILE A 103 -2.69 1.02 -13.45
C ILE A 103 -4.19 0.97 -13.79
N GLU A 104 -4.89 0.02 -13.19
CA GLU A 104 -6.35 -0.01 -13.17
C GLU A 104 -6.85 0.53 -11.83
N LEU A 105 -7.88 1.37 -11.86
CA LEU A 105 -8.52 1.92 -10.66
C LEU A 105 -9.79 1.12 -10.35
N ARG A 106 -9.93 0.68 -9.10
CA ARG A 106 -11.07 -0.09 -8.60
C ARG A 106 -11.65 0.57 -7.37
N ASN A 107 -12.95 0.38 -7.13
CA ASN A 107 -13.58 0.85 -5.90
C ASN A 107 -12.91 0.20 -4.67
N CYS A 108 -12.70 1.00 -3.63
CA CYS A 108 -12.19 0.50 -2.36
C CYS A 108 -13.33 0.21 -1.38
N HIS A 109 -13.10 -0.74 -0.48
CA HIS A 109 -13.93 -0.95 0.70
C HIS A 109 -13.29 -0.29 1.91
N ALA A 110 -14.12 0.27 2.79
CA ALA A 110 -13.65 0.87 4.02
C ALA A 110 -13.20 -0.20 5.03
N ASP A 111 -12.08 0.03 5.71
CA ASP A 111 -11.70 -0.78 6.86
C ASP A 111 -12.71 -0.55 8.01
N PRO A 112 -13.34 -1.60 8.57
CA PRO A 112 -14.29 -1.45 9.67
C PRO A 112 -13.70 -0.73 10.88
N ARG A 113 -12.38 -0.85 11.11
CA ARG A 113 -11.68 -0.12 12.18
C ARG A 113 -11.69 1.40 11.93
N VAL A 114 -11.53 1.82 10.67
CA VAL A 114 -11.60 3.22 10.26
C VAL A 114 -13.04 3.75 10.40
N VAL A 115 -14.05 2.97 10.00
CA VAL A 115 -15.46 3.34 10.18
C VAL A 115 -15.78 3.59 11.64
N ASN A 116 -15.41 2.66 12.53
CA ASN A 116 -15.60 2.80 13.97
C ASN A 116 -14.82 3.98 14.56
N PHE A 117 -13.59 4.21 14.08
CA PHE A 117 -12.79 5.37 14.47
C PHE A 117 -13.50 6.68 14.13
N LEU A 118 -14.03 6.82 12.91
CA LEU A 118 -14.72 8.05 12.47
C LEU A 118 -15.99 8.30 13.29
N ILE A 119 -16.81 7.27 13.53
CA ILE A 119 -18.01 7.38 14.37
C ILE A 119 -17.64 7.88 15.77
N ARG A 120 -16.59 7.33 16.39
CA ARG A 120 -16.14 7.75 17.73
C ARG A 120 -15.54 9.16 17.71
N MET A 121 -14.82 9.52 16.65
CA MET A 121 -14.23 10.85 16.47
C MET A 121 -15.29 11.95 16.45
N ASP A 122 -16.45 11.69 15.85
CA ASP A 122 -17.57 12.64 15.80
C ASP A 122 -18.22 12.88 17.17
N LEU A 123 -18.12 11.90 18.08
CA LEU A 123 -18.60 12.02 19.46
C LEU A 123 -17.60 12.74 20.38
N LEU A 124 -16.36 12.92 19.96
CA LEU A 124 -15.35 13.59 20.78
C LEU A 124 -15.54 15.11 20.80
N PRO A 125 -15.19 15.76 21.93
CA PRO A 125 -15.09 17.22 21.99
C PRO A 125 -14.20 17.79 20.87
N PHE A 126 -14.48 19.02 20.41
CA PHE A 126 -13.76 19.65 19.28
C PHE A 126 -12.34 20.11 19.62
N GLU A 127 -11.93 19.98 20.88
CA GLU A 127 -10.62 20.29 21.41
C GLU A 127 -9.55 19.53 20.63
N ARG A 128 -8.66 20.32 20.02
CA ARG A 128 -7.59 19.81 19.16
C ARG A 128 -6.73 18.75 19.86
N SER A 129 -6.40 18.95 21.13
CA SER A 129 -5.57 18.02 21.91
C SER A 129 -6.23 16.66 22.08
N VAL A 130 -7.52 16.62 22.41
CA VAL A 130 -8.32 15.39 22.59
C VAL A 130 -8.39 14.61 21.28
N ARG A 131 -8.79 15.28 20.20
CA ARG A 131 -8.90 14.69 18.86
C ARG A 131 -7.56 14.20 18.32
N LEU A 132 -6.47 14.94 18.54
CA LEU A 132 -5.12 14.49 18.18
C LEU A 132 -4.66 13.29 19.01
N GLY A 133 -4.99 13.25 20.31
CA GLY A 133 -4.72 12.10 21.17
C GLY A 133 -5.42 10.84 20.65
N PHE A 134 -6.69 10.96 20.27
CA PHE A 134 -7.46 9.85 19.72
C PHE A 134 -6.91 9.36 18.36
N ILE A 135 -6.50 10.28 17.47
CA ILE A 135 -5.81 9.93 16.21
C ILE A 135 -4.51 9.15 16.51
N ARG A 136 -3.72 9.58 17.49
CA ARG A 136 -2.47 8.90 17.86
C ARG A 136 -2.73 7.49 18.41
N GLN A 137 -3.76 7.31 19.24
CA GLN A 137 -4.16 5.99 19.73
C GLN A 137 -4.59 5.07 18.60
N PHE A 138 -5.38 5.58 17.64
CA PHE A 138 -5.77 4.82 16.47
C PHE A 138 -4.56 4.37 15.63
N ARG A 139 -3.60 5.27 15.40
CA ARG A 139 -2.34 4.93 14.70
C ARG A 139 -1.53 3.89 15.44
N LEU A 140 -1.39 4.03 16.76
CA LEU A 140 -0.67 3.06 17.61
C LEU A 140 -1.31 1.68 17.55
N MET A 141 -2.65 1.59 17.52
CA MET A 141 -3.35 0.33 17.36
C MET A 141 -2.98 -0.36 16.03
N ILE A 142 -2.97 0.38 14.91
CA ILE A 142 -2.57 -0.16 13.61
C ILE A 142 -1.10 -0.60 13.62
N GLU A 143 -0.21 0.20 14.20
CA GLU A 143 1.22 -0.12 14.33
C GLU A 143 1.45 -1.38 15.18
N ASN A 144 0.70 -1.55 16.28
CA ASN A 144 0.78 -2.75 17.10
C ASN A 144 0.25 -3.98 16.35
N SER A 145 -0.83 -3.86 15.57
CA SER A 145 -1.28 -4.94 14.69
C SER A 145 -0.22 -5.33 13.66
N ALA A 146 0.52 -4.35 13.13
CA ALA A 146 1.60 -4.58 12.19
C ALA A 146 2.79 -5.30 12.83
N LYS A 147 3.22 -4.87 14.02
CA LYS A 147 4.27 -5.55 14.81
C LYS A 147 3.88 -6.98 15.17
N ALA A 148 2.62 -7.21 15.54
CA ALA A 148 2.11 -8.56 15.82
C ALA A 148 2.14 -9.45 14.57
N LEU A 149 1.81 -8.90 13.39
CA LEU A 149 1.93 -9.62 12.13
C LEU A 149 3.39 -9.98 11.82
N ILE A 150 4.32 -9.04 11.97
CA ILE A 150 5.77 -9.29 11.79
C ILE A 150 6.23 -10.40 12.72
N ALA A 151 5.99 -10.27 14.03
CA ALA A 151 6.42 -11.25 15.02
C ALA A 151 5.82 -12.64 14.77
N TYR A 152 4.57 -12.72 14.33
CA TYR A 152 3.94 -14.00 13.97
C TYR A 152 4.62 -14.65 12.76
N VAL A 153 4.97 -13.85 11.74
CA VAL A 153 5.66 -14.32 10.54
C VAL A 153 7.08 -14.77 10.87
N GLU A 154 7.79 -14.05 11.72
CA GLU A 154 9.13 -14.44 12.19
C GLU A 154 9.08 -15.77 12.95
N ASP A 155 8.22 -15.89 13.96
CA ASP A 155 8.07 -17.09 14.80
C ASP A 155 7.75 -18.35 13.98
N ILE A 156 6.82 -18.25 13.01
CA ILE A 156 6.43 -19.40 12.19
C ILE A 156 7.45 -19.73 11.09
N SER A 157 8.33 -18.79 10.76
CA SER A 157 9.41 -18.98 9.78
C SER A 157 10.68 -19.56 10.41
N GLU A 158 10.79 -19.56 11.74
CA GLU A 158 11.94 -20.18 12.42
C GLU A 158 12.01 -21.68 12.12
N PRO A 159 13.18 -22.20 11.71
CA PRO A 159 13.36 -23.61 11.46
C PRO A 159 13.26 -24.38 12.78
N ASP A 160 12.34 -25.34 12.84
CA ASP A 160 12.23 -26.23 13.99
C ASP A 160 13.53 -27.05 14.12
N SER A 161 14.06 -27.14 15.35
CA SER A 161 15.27 -27.89 15.73
C SER A 161 15.30 -29.35 15.24
N SER A 162 14.14 -29.90 14.87
CA SER A 162 13.96 -31.25 14.35
C SER A 162 14.10 -31.40 12.81
N TYR A 163 14.06 -30.31 12.03
CA TYR A 163 14.07 -30.36 10.56
C TYR A 163 15.48 -30.27 9.98
N LYS A 164 16.08 -31.43 9.68
CA LYS A 164 17.41 -31.51 9.02
C LYS A 164 17.40 -31.49 7.48
N GLN A 165 16.26 -31.33 6.79
CA GLN A 165 16.24 -31.58 5.34
C GLN A 165 15.44 -30.60 4.45
N HIS A 166 14.64 -29.67 4.98
CA HIS A 166 13.91 -28.70 4.15
C HIS A 166 13.89 -27.31 4.79
N THR A 167 14.25 -26.29 4.00
CA THR A 167 14.37 -24.87 4.38
C THR A 167 13.03 -24.12 4.46
N THR A 168 11.90 -24.79 4.22
CA THR A 168 10.55 -24.20 4.29
C THR A 168 9.76 -24.87 5.42
N CYS A 169 9.41 -24.10 6.45
CA CYS A 169 8.54 -24.56 7.54
C CYS A 169 7.14 -24.90 6.99
N SER A 170 6.71 -26.14 7.17
CA SER A 170 5.43 -26.69 6.68
C SER A 170 4.17 -26.09 7.33
N LYS A 171 4.32 -25.09 8.22
CA LYS A 171 3.22 -24.51 9.02
C LYS A 171 2.69 -23.18 8.48
N TRP A 172 3.37 -22.53 7.55
CA TRP A 172 2.94 -21.23 7.03
C TRP A 172 1.62 -21.34 6.26
N ASN A 173 0.63 -20.57 6.67
CA ASN A 173 -0.61 -20.35 5.93
C ASN A 173 -1.12 -18.95 6.24
N LEU A 174 -1.25 -18.12 5.21
CA LEU A 174 -1.70 -16.74 5.33
C LEU A 174 -3.09 -16.63 5.97
N TRP A 175 -3.99 -17.55 5.67
CA TRP A 175 -5.33 -17.56 6.27
C TRP A 175 -5.29 -17.83 7.77
N SER A 176 -4.47 -18.80 8.21
CA SER A 176 -4.29 -19.11 9.63
C SER A 176 -3.66 -17.93 10.40
N ALA A 177 -2.66 -17.28 9.80
CA ALA A 177 -2.05 -16.06 10.34
C ALA A 177 -3.09 -14.94 10.49
N ARG A 178 -3.86 -14.68 9.42
CA ARG A 178 -4.92 -13.68 9.42
C ARG A 178 -5.99 -13.96 10.47
N LYS A 179 -6.40 -15.21 10.63
CA LYS A 179 -7.39 -15.60 11.65
C LYS A 179 -6.86 -15.39 13.07
N SER A 180 -5.61 -15.79 13.33
CA SER A 180 -4.97 -15.65 14.65
C SER A 180 -4.80 -14.19 15.09
N LEU A 181 -4.68 -13.27 14.13
CA LEU A 181 -4.48 -11.84 14.36
C LEU A 181 -5.74 -10.99 14.18
N ASP A 182 -6.91 -11.62 14.03
CA ASP A 182 -8.19 -10.94 13.74
C ASP A 182 -8.16 -10.04 12.47
N LEU A 183 -7.41 -10.47 11.45
CA LEU A 183 -7.27 -9.83 10.14
C LEU A 183 -8.11 -10.56 9.07
N ILE A 184 -9.32 -10.98 9.45
CA ILE A 184 -10.24 -11.70 8.56
C ILE A 184 -10.67 -10.80 7.40
N SER A 185 -11.03 -9.55 7.70
CA SER A 185 -11.36 -8.55 6.68
C SER A 185 -10.14 -8.24 5.80
N ASN A 186 -10.33 -8.30 4.48
CA ASN A 186 -9.26 -8.03 3.53
C ASN A 186 -8.73 -6.59 3.62
N THR A 187 -9.60 -5.62 3.87
CA THR A 187 -9.18 -4.22 4.05
C THR A 187 -8.34 -4.06 5.31
N SER A 188 -8.73 -4.72 6.40
CA SER A 188 -7.99 -4.66 7.66
C SER A 188 -6.63 -5.33 7.54
N PHE A 189 -6.56 -6.48 6.86
CA PHE A 189 -5.31 -7.13 6.51
C PHE A 189 -4.41 -6.20 5.68
N LEU A 190 -4.93 -5.60 4.60
CA LEU A 190 -4.13 -4.72 3.72
C LEU A 190 -3.61 -3.47 4.42
N VAL A 191 -4.42 -2.85 5.28
CA VAL A 191 -3.98 -1.70 6.11
C VAL A 191 -2.87 -2.13 7.07
N THR A 192 -3.03 -3.27 7.75
CA THR A 192 -2.01 -3.80 8.66
C THR A 192 -0.73 -4.19 7.90
N LEU A 193 -0.85 -4.83 6.73
CA LEU A 193 0.29 -5.21 5.90
C LEU A 193 1.05 -3.99 5.38
N SER A 194 0.34 -2.93 4.98
CA SER A 194 0.97 -1.67 4.53
C SER A 194 1.78 -1.01 5.65
N GLU A 195 1.30 -1.11 6.90
CA GLU A 195 2.02 -0.62 8.06
C GLU A 195 3.17 -1.56 8.48
N ALA A 196 3.01 -2.88 8.31
CA ALA A 196 4.08 -3.84 8.55
C ALA A 196 5.27 -3.63 7.61
N GLU A 197 4.99 -3.40 6.33
CA GLU A 197 5.98 -3.07 5.31
C GLU A 197 6.74 -1.76 5.61
N ARG A 198 6.09 -0.79 6.27
CA ARG A 198 6.78 0.41 6.76
C ARG A 198 7.84 0.07 7.80
N ILE A 199 7.51 -0.85 8.71
CA ILE A 199 8.34 -1.20 9.87
C ILE A 199 9.45 -2.16 9.45
N LEU A 200 9.13 -3.18 8.67
CA LEU A 200 10.05 -4.17 8.13
C LEU A 200 9.84 -4.26 6.61
N PRO A 201 10.68 -3.57 5.81
CA PRO A 201 10.62 -3.64 4.35
C PRO A 201 10.73 -5.08 3.84
N GLU A 202 10.14 -5.34 2.68
CA GLU A 202 10.12 -6.64 1.99
C GLU A 202 9.22 -7.72 2.64
N ILE A 203 8.62 -7.46 3.81
CA ILE A 203 7.70 -8.42 4.43
C ILE A 203 6.46 -8.68 3.56
N ALA A 204 5.96 -7.68 2.85
CA ALA A 204 4.83 -7.86 1.94
C ALA A 204 5.19 -8.75 0.75
N ASP A 205 6.41 -8.63 0.22
CA ASP A 205 6.91 -9.49 -0.84
C ASP A 205 7.06 -10.93 -0.32
N PHE A 206 7.71 -11.12 0.83
CA PHE A 206 7.85 -12.42 1.48
C PHE A 206 6.49 -13.12 1.69
N ILE A 207 5.53 -12.45 2.35
CA ILE A 207 4.20 -13.01 2.61
C ILE A 207 3.48 -13.41 1.32
N CYS A 208 3.60 -12.60 0.27
CA CYS A 208 2.90 -12.86 -0.98
C CYS A 208 3.54 -13.97 -1.81
N GLU A 209 4.87 -14.06 -1.84
CA GLU A 209 5.62 -15.13 -2.51
C GLU A 209 5.45 -16.48 -1.78
N SER A 210 5.47 -16.47 -0.44
CA SER A 210 5.24 -17.67 0.37
C SER A 210 3.80 -18.21 0.30
N ASN A 211 2.86 -17.44 -0.25
CA ASN A 211 1.46 -17.85 -0.44
C ASN A 211 1.17 -18.34 -1.87
N THR A 212 2.15 -18.31 -2.78
CA THR A 212 2.03 -18.83 -4.16
C THR A 212 2.46 -20.29 -4.33
N PHE A 213 2.83 -20.97 -3.24
CA PHE A 213 3.16 -22.39 -3.19
C PHE A 213 2.12 -23.19 -2.41
#